data_AF-A0A0F4YU26-F1
#
_entry.id   AF-A0A0F4YU26-F1
#
_cell.length_a   1.000
_cell.length_b   1.000
_cell.length_c   1.000
_cell.angle_alpha   90.00
_cell.angle_beta   90.00
_cell.angle_gamma   90.00
#
_symmetry.space_group_name_H-M   'P 1'
#
loop_
_entity.id
_entity.type
_entity.pdbx_description
1 polymer ?
#
loop_
_entity_poly.entity_id
_entity_poly.type
_entity_poly.pdbx_seq_one_letter_code
_entity_poly.pdbx_strand_id
1 'polypeptide(L)'
;MVGIGQRLSTLSQNSGSKGGAGSRPSSKDGNKKNIWSSMLDSVASGKRLPEKNMIVLDPSDPRLPTEKKKGRVAPIANEFALGYTYQDVLDADQEDILARVSVYLLSDPSASFAPLLRPLLTPQTIPETLIVILLDWSSPWTWVRELREWIRLLRSVLISLDDETKLVMEEVMTEWRDRKRGLDVSGTGVPNSGGPVTIPLGPGEWDEGLGVPLCVVCQGADKIEKLEKEHGWREEEFDFILQFMRTILLKHGASLIYTTPFLANSLQSLIHSSLGIHSLLKRQSLKHNVIDRDKILVPANWDSWGKIRIIREGFDIEGVGNAWSIEIQDPPGTADPEENGETPEDGTSAVVIYEQTIRDPKRDSSAAHANSQANGNKIEIETEDMQTFLAKQLEVLEQLKAEDEKDRAAKKIPKQLEMSPNLDESGRVNEHIGPVQFNMGGIQVDADDMLRKLKEREANRTPKRETLSSSAADEKAHNQALANFFAGLVKKPGHAGHGGSPRSSPAPGSSST
;
A
#
# COMPACT_ATOMS: atom_id res chain seq x y z
N MET A 1 -12.55 59.78 -9.97
CA MET A 1 -11.49 59.39 -10.93
C MET A 1 -11.16 57.95 -10.59
N VAL A 2 -11.52 56.90 -11.31
CA VAL A 2 -11.74 56.58 -12.74
C VAL A 2 -12.86 55.52 -12.72
N GLY A 3 -14.03 55.64 -13.37
CA GLY A 3 -14.27 55.78 -14.80
C GLY A 3 -14.77 54.46 -15.43
N ILE A 4 -15.78 53.78 -14.84
CA ILE A 4 -16.47 52.61 -15.42
C ILE A 4 -17.56 53.13 -16.36
N GLY A 5 -17.41 52.91 -17.67
CA GLY A 5 -18.38 53.30 -18.68
C GLY A 5 -19.05 52.09 -19.31
N GLN A 6 -20.18 51.65 -18.75
CA GLN A 6 -21.18 50.89 -19.50
C GLN A 6 -22.08 51.89 -20.23
N ARG A 7 -22.17 51.80 -21.57
CA ARG A 7 -23.18 52.53 -22.35
C ARG A 7 -24.14 51.54 -23.00
N LEU A 8 -25.36 51.54 -22.48
CA LEU A 8 -26.54 50.98 -23.13
C LEU A 8 -26.82 51.71 -24.45
N SER A 9 -27.18 50.92 -25.45
CA SER A 9 -27.70 51.30 -26.75
C SER A 9 -29.18 51.73 -26.65
N THR A 10 -29.49 52.95 -27.09
CA THR A 10 -30.86 53.41 -27.35
C THR A 10 -31.07 53.56 -28.86
N LEU A 11 -32.12 52.89 -29.35
CA LEU A 11 -32.68 53.12 -30.68
C LEU A 11 -33.25 54.54 -30.77
N SER A 12 -33.06 55.21 -31.91
CA SER A 12 -34.11 56.06 -32.48
C SER A 12 -33.92 56.20 -34.00
N GLN A 13 -35.03 56.01 -34.70
CA GLN A 13 -35.21 56.13 -36.15
C GLN A 13 -35.18 57.60 -36.56
N ASN A 14 -34.68 57.92 -37.77
CA ASN A 14 -35.52 58.68 -38.71
C ASN A 14 -35.04 58.59 -40.17
N SER A 15 -36.04 58.67 -41.04
CA SER A 15 -36.04 58.54 -42.50
C SER A 15 -35.68 59.84 -43.23
N GLY A 16 -35.29 59.73 -44.51
CA GLY A 16 -35.24 60.89 -45.42
C GLY A 16 -34.42 60.67 -46.69
N SER A 17 -35.08 60.32 -47.79
CA SER A 17 -34.53 60.08 -49.13
C SER A 17 -33.99 61.33 -49.83
N LYS A 18 -32.98 61.17 -50.71
CA LYS A 18 -32.95 61.79 -52.05
C LYS A 18 -31.88 61.12 -52.94
N GLY A 19 -32.30 60.72 -54.14
CA GLY A 19 -31.49 60.03 -55.13
C GLY A 19 -30.62 60.95 -55.99
N GLY A 20 -29.63 60.33 -56.64
CA GLY A 20 -28.80 60.93 -57.69
C GLY A 20 -27.91 59.85 -58.31
N ALA A 21 -28.20 59.47 -59.56
CA ALA A 21 -27.48 58.45 -60.31
C ALA A 21 -26.10 58.96 -60.76
N GLY A 22 -25.09 58.09 -60.62
CA GLY A 22 -23.73 58.30 -61.11
C GLY A 22 -22.98 56.96 -61.12
N SER A 23 -23.10 56.21 -62.21
CA SER A 23 -22.45 54.93 -62.44
C SER A 23 -20.96 55.10 -62.75
N ARG A 24 -20.10 54.52 -61.90
CA ARG A 24 -18.78 53.98 -62.30
C ARG A 24 -18.47 52.72 -61.47
N PRO A 25 -17.80 51.73 -62.07
CA PRO A 25 -17.79 50.36 -61.56
C PRO A 25 -16.72 50.21 -60.49
N SER A 26 -17.12 49.90 -59.25
CA SER A 26 -16.20 49.36 -58.24
C SER A 26 -16.49 47.89 -58.07
N SER A 27 -15.41 47.13 -57.98
CA SER A 27 -15.35 45.68 -58.00
C SER A 27 -16.37 45.00 -57.09
N LYS A 28 -16.86 43.89 -57.62
CA LYS A 28 -17.51 42.78 -56.93
C LYS A 28 -16.58 42.24 -55.84
N ASP A 29 -16.52 42.89 -54.68
CA ASP A 29 -16.02 42.33 -53.42
C ASP A 29 -17.16 42.26 -52.41
N GLY A 30 -18.25 41.60 -52.81
CA GLY A 30 -19.23 41.09 -51.86
C GLY A 30 -18.59 39.96 -51.06
N ASN A 31 -18.58 40.10 -49.73
CA ASN A 31 -18.32 39.02 -48.78
C ASN A 31 -17.17 38.08 -49.15
N LYS A 32 -15.93 38.57 -49.20
CA LYS A 32 -14.83 37.73 -48.70
C LYS A 32 -14.94 37.72 -47.18
N LYS A 33 -15.98 37.04 -46.66
CA LYS A 33 -15.92 36.49 -45.30
C LYS A 33 -14.57 35.79 -45.25
N ASN A 34 -13.72 36.23 -44.34
CA ASN A 34 -12.34 35.78 -44.22
C ASN A 34 -12.30 34.25 -44.28
N ILE A 35 -12.01 33.70 -45.45
CA ILE A 35 -11.98 32.25 -45.67
C ILE A 35 -10.99 31.64 -44.70
N TRP A 36 -9.88 32.36 -44.47
CA TRP A 36 -8.88 32.07 -43.46
C TRP A 36 -9.44 32.11 -42.03
N SER A 37 -10.35 33.01 -41.66
CA SER A 37 -10.96 32.96 -40.31
C SER A 37 -11.93 31.79 -40.20
N SER A 38 -12.74 31.49 -41.21
CA SER A 38 -13.62 30.31 -41.18
C SER A 38 -12.85 28.99 -41.23
N MET A 39 -11.69 28.97 -41.90
CA MET A 39 -10.83 27.79 -41.99
C MET A 39 -9.99 27.63 -40.73
N LEU A 40 -9.52 28.72 -40.13
CA LEU A 40 -8.88 28.71 -38.82
C LEU A 40 -9.89 28.41 -37.71
N ASP A 41 -11.13 28.91 -37.77
CA ASP A 41 -12.21 28.54 -36.85
C ASP A 41 -12.61 27.08 -37.06
N SER A 42 -12.63 26.58 -38.30
CA SER A 42 -12.91 25.16 -38.59
C SER A 42 -11.77 24.22 -38.19
N VAL A 43 -10.53 24.70 -38.15
CA VAL A 43 -9.34 23.95 -37.70
C VAL A 43 -9.14 24.09 -36.19
N ALA A 44 -9.47 25.24 -35.60
CA ALA A 44 -9.56 25.45 -34.16
C ALA A 44 -10.76 24.73 -33.55
N SER A 45 -11.87 24.60 -34.30
CA SER A 45 -12.97 23.68 -34.02
C SER A 45 -12.72 22.29 -34.61
N GLY A 46 -11.53 22.04 -35.18
CA GLY A 46 -11.11 20.71 -35.60
C GLY A 46 -11.21 19.80 -34.38
N LYS A 47 -11.86 18.63 -34.55
CA LYS A 47 -12.30 17.70 -33.49
C LYS A 47 -11.35 17.74 -32.28
N ARG A 48 -11.67 18.57 -31.28
CA ARG A 48 -10.94 18.56 -30.02
C ARG A 48 -11.17 17.16 -29.46
N LEU A 49 -10.08 16.43 -29.26
CA LEU A 49 -10.16 15.08 -28.73
C LEU A 49 -10.95 15.12 -27.41
N PRO A 50 -11.92 14.23 -27.20
CA PRO A 50 -12.60 14.13 -25.92
C PRO A 50 -11.58 13.96 -24.79
N GLU A 51 -11.60 14.89 -23.84
CA GLU A 51 -10.72 14.87 -22.66
C GLU A 51 -11.47 14.18 -21.52
N LYS A 52 -10.88 13.11 -21.00
CA LYS A 52 -11.40 12.33 -19.88
C LYS A 52 -10.41 12.38 -18.73
N ASN A 53 -10.90 12.35 -17.49
CA ASN A 53 -10.06 12.41 -16.29
C ASN A 53 -10.18 11.12 -15.49
N MET A 54 -9.05 10.61 -15.02
CA MET A 54 -8.98 9.46 -14.13
C MET A 54 -8.16 9.84 -12.89
N ILE A 55 -8.76 9.71 -11.72
CA ILE A 55 -8.09 9.95 -10.44
C ILE A 55 -7.78 8.59 -9.83
N VAL A 56 -6.51 8.23 -9.77
CA VAL A 56 -5.99 6.96 -9.25
C VAL A 56 -5.51 7.17 -7.82
N LEU A 57 -6.12 6.45 -6.89
CA LEU A 57 -5.84 6.47 -5.47
C LEU A 57 -5.15 5.16 -5.11
N ASP A 58 -3.86 5.22 -4.75
CA ASP A 58 -3.03 4.04 -4.52
C ASP A 58 -2.37 4.09 -3.14
N PRO A 59 -2.71 3.21 -2.20
CA PRO A 59 -2.05 3.17 -0.89
C PRO A 59 -0.62 2.59 -0.96
N SER A 60 -0.22 2.00 -2.08
CA SER A 60 1.07 1.32 -2.22
C SER A 60 2.22 2.32 -2.41
N ASP A 61 3.29 2.18 -1.64
CA ASP A 61 4.49 3.03 -1.78
C ASP A 61 5.10 2.85 -3.18
N PRO A 62 5.11 3.90 -4.03
CA PRO A 62 5.64 3.81 -5.39
C PRO A 62 7.17 3.64 -5.43
N ARG A 63 7.86 3.70 -4.27
CA ARG A 63 9.29 3.37 -4.13
C ARG A 63 9.57 1.87 -4.22
N LEU A 64 8.55 1.01 -4.12
CA LEU A 64 8.66 -0.39 -4.52
C LEU A 64 8.47 -0.46 -6.04
N PRO A 65 9.54 -0.72 -6.82
CA PRO A 65 9.39 -0.79 -8.26
C PRO A 65 8.52 -2.01 -8.60
N THR A 66 7.29 -1.77 -9.03
CA THR A 66 6.57 -2.77 -9.82
C THR A 66 7.43 -3.01 -11.07
N GLU A 67 8.01 -4.21 -11.13
CA GLU A 67 9.12 -4.53 -12.02
C GLU A 67 8.90 -4.04 -13.46
N LYS A 68 9.81 -3.15 -13.90
CA LYS A 68 10.15 -2.82 -15.30
C LYS A 68 8.97 -2.85 -16.28
N LYS A 69 8.03 -1.91 -16.15
CA LYS A 69 7.19 -1.51 -17.29
C LYS A 69 8.09 -0.84 -18.35
N LYS A 70 8.14 -1.40 -19.56
CA LYS A 70 8.69 -0.70 -20.75
C LYS A 70 7.75 0.45 -21.12
N GLY A 71 7.88 1.58 -20.43
CA GLY A 71 7.10 2.79 -20.65
C GLY A 71 7.66 3.93 -19.80
N ARG A 72 7.33 5.18 -20.15
CA ARG A 72 7.66 6.33 -19.29
C ARG A 72 6.96 6.13 -17.95
N VAL A 73 7.74 6.01 -16.87
CA VAL A 73 7.20 5.96 -15.50
C VAL A 73 6.47 7.28 -15.25
N ALA A 74 5.20 7.21 -14.88
CA ALA A 74 4.42 8.40 -14.55
C ALA A 74 5.06 9.10 -13.32
N PRO A 75 5.21 10.42 -13.34
CA PRO A 75 5.70 11.15 -12.17
C PRO A 75 4.72 10.93 -10.99
N ILE A 76 5.29 10.63 -9.84
CA ILE A 76 4.55 10.34 -8.59
C ILE A 76 4.16 11.67 -7.93
N ALA A 77 3.03 11.68 -7.22
CA ALA A 77 2.63 12.82 -6.41
C ALA A 77 3.67 13.14 -5.33
N ASN A 78 3.96 14.42 -5.13
CA ASN A 78 4.67 14.89 -3.95
C ASN A 78 3.70 15.67 -3.05
N GLU A 79 4.14 16.10 -1.86
CA GLU A 79 3.32 16.86 -0.90
C GLU A 79 2.66 18.14 -1.47
N PHE A 80 3.12 18.63 -2.62
CA PHE A 80 2.67 19.89 -3.22
C PHE A 80 2.03 19.73 -4.60
N ALA A 81 2.02 18.54 -5.18
CA ALA A 81 1.55 18.28 -6.53
C ALA A 81 1.12 16.83 -6.71
N LEU A 82 -0.02 16.66 -7.38
CA LEU A 82 -0.49 15.34 -7.80
C LEU A 82 0.43 14.79 -8.89
N GLY A 83 0.60 13.46 -8.90
CA GLY A 83 1.26 12.79 -10.01
C GLY A 83 0.40 12.95 -11.25
N TYR A 84 1.00 13.23 -12.40
CA TYR A 84 0.24 13.45 -13.64
C TYR A 84 0.86 12.71 -14.81
N THR A 85 0.03 11.96 -15.52
CA THR A 85 0.36 11.41 -16.83
C THR A 85 -0.88 11.47 -17.72
N TYR A 86 -0.73 11.16 -19.00
CA TYR A 86 -1.85 11.06 -19.91
C TYR A 86 -1.65 9.90 -20.88
N GLN A 87 -2.77 9.38 -21.38
CA GLN A 87 -2.77 8.32 -22.38
C GLN A 87 -3.82 8.61 -23.46
N ASP A 88 -3.40 8.51 -24.71
CA ASP A 88 -4.30 8.55 -25.85
C ASP A 88 -4.90 7.15 -26.05
N VAL A 89 -6.23 7.08 -26.10
CA VAL A 89 -6.99 5.84 -26.30
C VAL A 89 -7.27 5.69 -27.78
N LEU A 90 -6.75 4.61 -28.36
CA LEU A 90 -6.98 4.26 -29.76
C LEU A 90 -8.23 3.40 -29.93
N ASP A 91 -8.85 3.46 -31.11
CA ASP A 91 -9.93 2.57 -31.51
C ASP A 91 -9.41 1.13 -31.76
N ALA A 92 -10.33 0.20 -32.05
CA ALA A 92 -10.05 -1.23 -32.14
C ALA A 92 -9.05 -1.60 -33.25
N ASP A 93 -8.94 -0.79 -34.30
CA ASP A 93 -7.98 -0.92 -35.40
C ASP A 93 -6.62 -0.26 -35.12
N GLN A 94 -6.49 0.45 -33.99
CA GLN A 94 -5.30 1.21 -33.59
C GLN A 94 -4.97 2.42 -34.50
N GLU A 95 -5.92 2.88 -35.31
CA GLU A 95 -5.68 4.00 -36.25
C GLU A 95 -6.18 5.33 -35.67
N ASP A 96 -7.42 5.35 -35.19
CA ASP A 96 -8.08 6.58 -34.71
C ASP A 96 -7.93 6.77 -33.19
N ILE A 97 -7.68 8.00 -32.75
CA ILE A 97 -7.71 8.36 -31.33
C ILE A 97 -9.15 8.71 -30.93
N LEU A 98 -9.70 7.92 -30.01
CA LEU A 98 -11.06 8.09 -29.47
C LEU A 98 -11.14 9.19 -28.41
N ALA A 99 -10.16 9.23 -27.49
CA ALA A 99 -10.14 10.17 -26.37
C ALA A 99 -8.73 10.29 -25.79
N ARG A 100 -8.46 11.38 -25.07
CA ARG A 100 -7.28 11.54 -24.22
C ARG A 100 -7.69 11.39 -22.76
N VAL A 101 -7.09 10.44 -22.06
CA VAL A 101 -7.31 10.22 -20.63
C VAL A 101 -6.17 10.86 -19.85
N SER A 102 -6.47 11.92 -19.12
CA SER A 102 -5.60 12.54 -18.11
C SER A 102 -5.67 11.72 -16.83
N VAL A 103 -4.53 11.28 -16.32
CA VAL A 103 -4.42 10.42 -15.14
C VAL A 103 -3.72 11.19 -14.03
N TYR A 104 -4.44 11.41 -12.94
CA TYR A 104 -3.94 12.03 -11.71
C TYR A 104 -3.71 10.94 -10.68
N LEU A 105 -2.55 10.92 -10.05
CA LEU A 105 -2.18 9.91 -9.05
C LEU A 105 -2.06 10.58 -7.68
N LEU A 106 -2.61 9.92 -6.66
CA LEU A 106 -2.47 10.29 -5.27
C LEU A 106 -2.16 9.04 -4.44
N SER A 107 -1.10 9.12 -3.63
CA SER A 107 -0.59 7.96 -2.88
C SER A 107 -0.96 7.92 -1.40
N ASP A 108 -1.51 9.00 -0.86
CA ASP A 108 -1.83 9.14 0.56
C ASP A 108 -3.25 9.71 0.72
N PRO A 109 -4.12 9.07 1.53
CA PRO A 109 -5.47 9.57 1.85
C PRO A 109 -5.49 10.80 2.78
N SER A 110 -4.35 11.46 3.02
CA SER A 110 -4.26 12.67 3.82
C SER A 110 -5.13 13.83 3.32
N ALA A 111 -5.85 14.47 4.25
CA ALA A 111 -6.67 15.65 4.02
C ALA A 111 -5.86 16.85 3.45
N SER A 112 -4.54 16.84 3.60
CA SER A 112 -3.64 17.85 3.03
C SER A 112 -3.69 17.91 1.50
N PHE A 113 -4.05 16.81 0.83
CA PHE A 113 -4.18 16.72 -0.63
C PHE A 113 -5.56 17.16 -1.14
N ALA A 114 -6.56 17.34 -0.26
CA ALA A 114 -7.91 17.77 -0.64
C ALA A 114 -7.93 19.07 -1.50
N PRO A 115 -7.14 20.13 -1.19
CA PRO A 115 -7.09 21.33 -2.01
C PRO A 115 -6.53 21.11 -3.43
N LEU A 116 -5.77 20.04 -3.65
CA LEU A 116 -5.22 19.71 -4.98
C LEU A 116 -6.24 18.99 -5.86
N LEU A 117 -7.22 18.30 -5.27
CA LEU A 117 -8.29 17.63 -6.00
C LEU A 117 -9.39 18.60 -6.43
N ARG A 118 -9.67 19.64 -5.64
CA ARG A 118 -10.76 20.61 -5.94
C ARG A 118 -10.66 21.23 -7.35
N PRO A 119 -9.50 21.74 -7.83
CA PRO A 119 -9.42 22.36 -9.15
C PRO A 119 -9.64 21.37 -10.31
N LEU A 120 -9.53 20.06 -10.06
CA LEU A 120 -9.79 19.02 -11.07
C LEU A 120 -11.29 18.74 -11.24
N LEU A 121 -12.10 19.08 -10.23
CA LEU A 121 -13.52 18.78 -10.15
C LEU A 121 -14.32 20.06 -10.39
N THR A 122 -14.69 20.27 -11.65
CA THR A 122 -15.45 21.43 -12.14
C THR A 122 -16.74 20.94 -12.80
N PRO A 123 -17.73 21.82 -13.04
CA PRO A 123 -18.97 21.43 -13.72
C PRO A 123 -18.72 20.78 -15.09
N GLN A 124 -17.64 21.15 -15.79
CA GLN A 124 -17.28 20.62 -17.09
C GLN A 124 -16.54 19.28 -17.01
N THR A 125 -15.74 19.07 -15.95
CA THR A 125 -14.89 17.88 -15.82
C THR A 125 -15.54 16.74 -15.08
N ILE A 126 -16.51 16.99 -14.20
CA ILE A 126 -17.19 15.96 -13.41
C ILE A 126 -17.84 14.86 -14.27
N PRO A 127 -18.60 15.16 -15.34
CA PRO A 127 -19.18 14.14 -16.21
C PRO A 127 -18.13 13.23 -16.86
N GLU A 128 -16.90 13.75 -16.98
CA GLU A 128 -15.77 13.11 -17.65
C GLU A 128 -14.74 12.51 -16.69
N THR A 129 -15.06 12.44 -15.39
CA THR A 129 -14.14 11.97 -14.35
C THR A 129 -14.51 10.57 -13.86
N LEU A 130 -13.51 9.69 -13.71
CA LEU A 130 -13.62 8.39 -13.04
C LEU A 130 -12.63 8.34 -11.87
N ILE A 131 -13.11 7.89 -10.72
CA ILE A 131 -12.26 7.59 -9.55
C ILE A 131 -11.90 6.10 -9.59
N VAL A 132 -10.60 5.80 -9.45
CA VAL A 132 -10.06 4.44 -9.39
C VAL A 132 -9.31 4.25 -8.08
N ILE A 133 -9.77 3.36 -7.21
CA ILE A 133 -9.07 2.97 -5.99
C ILE A 133 -8.34 1.65 -6.25
N LEU A 134 -7.04 1.62 -5.95
CA LEU A 134 -6.21 0.44 -6.05
C LEU A 134 -6.10 -0.22 -4.66
N LEU A 135 -6.30 -1.52 -4.62
CA LEU A 135 -6.10 -2.36 -3.42
C LEU A 135 -5.14 -3.50 -3.78
N ASP A 136 -4.36 -4.02 -2.83
CA ASP A 136 -3.40 -5.12 -3.09
C ASP A 136 -3.77 -6.41 -2.33
N TRP A 137 -3.83 -7.52 -3.05
CA TRP A 137 -3.97 -8.88 -2.51
C TRP A 137 -2.79 -9.34 -1.63
N SER A 138 -1.72 -8.56 -1.46
CA SER A 138 -0.73 -8.85 -0.39
C SER A 138 -1.21 -8.52 1.01
N SER A 139 -2.21 -7.65 1.14
CA SER A 139 -2.76 -7.24 2.44
C SER A 139 -4.29 -7.08 2.37
N PRO A 140 -5.05 -8.11 1.98
CA PRO A 140 -6.51 -8.05 1.92
C PRO A 140 -7.16 -7.58 3.23
N TRP A 141 -6.57 -7.91 4.39
CA TRP A 141 -7.06 -7.46 5.70
C TRP A 141 -7.13 -5.94 5.88
N THR A 142 -6.39 -5.13 5.10
CA THR A 142 -6.43 -3.66 5.20
C THR A 142 -7.48 -3.01 4.30
N TRP A 143 -8.11 -3.76 3.39
CA TRP A 143 -8.90 -3.19 2.28
C TRP A 143 -10.06 -2.30 2.72
N VAL A 144 -10.84 -2.73 3.71
CA VAL A 144 -12.02 -1.98 4.14
C VAL A 144 -11.61 -0.68 4.85
N ARG A 145 -10.52 -0.72 5.62
CA ARG A 145 -9.91 0.45 6.25
C ARG A 145 -9.38 1.45 5.23
N GLU A 146 -8.59 0.97 4.26
CA GLU A 146 -8.05 1.80 3.17
C GLU A 146 -9.18 2.43 2.34
N LEU A 147 -10.18 1.63 1.96
CA LEU A 147 -11.32 2.10 1.19
C LEU A 147 -12.12 3.17 1.95
N ARG A 148 -12.30 3.00 3.27
CA ARG A 148 -12.94 3.97 4.14
C ARG A 148 -12.19 5.30 4.13
N GLU A 149 -10.87 5.27 4.31
CA GLU A 149 -10.04 6.48 4.33
C GLU A 149 -10.13 7.25 3.01
N TRP A 150 -10.05 6.56 1.88
CA TRP A 150 -10.23 7.17 0.57
C TRP A 150 -11.62 7.76 0.38
N ILE A 151 -12.67 7.06 0.79
CA ILE A 151 -14.04 7.57 0.66
C ILE A 151 -14.27 8.78 1.58
N ARG A 152 -13.76 8.77 2.82
CA ARG A 152 -13.84 9.93 3.72
C ARG A 152 -13.11 11.15 3.13
N LEU A 153 -11.91 10.96 2.56
CA LEU A 153 -11.20 12.02 1.85
C LEU A 153 -12.03 12.55 0.67
N LEU A 154 -12.53 11.67 -0.20
CA LEU A 154 -13.33 12.05 -1.36
C LEU A 154 -14.60 12.80 -0.96
N ARG A 155 -15.35 12.30 0.04
CA ARG A 155 -16.54 12.98 0.57
C ARG A 155 -16.19 14.39 1.06
N SER A 156 -15.09 14.55 1.80
CA SER A 156 -14.64 15.85 2.29
C SER A 156 -14.36 16.85 1.15
N VAL A 157 -13.77 16.39 0.05
CA VAL A 157 -13.51 17.19 -1.15
C VAL A 157 -14.82 17.54 -1.84
N LEU A 158 -15.66 16.54 -2.11
CA LEU A 158 -16.87 16.66 -2.90
C LEU A 158 -17.93 17.56 -2.22
N ILE A 159 -18.06 17.45 -0.89
CA ILE A 159 -18.92 18.34 -0.10
C ILE A 159 -18.44 19.80 -0.14
N SER A 160 -17.13 20.01 -0.28
CA SER A 160 -16.53 21.34 -0.31
C SER A 160 -16.58 22.04 -1.68
N LEU A 161 -17.10 21.38 -2.72
CA LEU A 161 -17.31 21.98 -4.04
C LEU A 161 -18.48 22.97 -4.02
N ASP A 162 -18.50 23.85 -5.01
CA ASP A 162 -19.56 24.83 -5.23
C ASP A 162 -20.89 24.18 -5.65
N ASP A 163 -21.99 24.93 -5.53
CA ASP A 163 -23.33 24.41 -5.78
C ASP A 163 -23.58 24.09 -7.25
N GLU A 164 -22.96 24.80 -8.19
CA GLU A 164 -23.07 24.50 -9.63
C GLU A 164 -22.45 23.13 -9.93
N THR A 165 -21.27 22.86 -9.39
CA THR A 165 -20.62 21.56 -9.51
C THR A 165 -21.44 20.43 -8.88
N LYS A 166 -22.09 20.68 -7.73
CA LYS A 166 -22.97 19.70 -7.06
C LYS A 166 -24.24 19.38 -7.86
N LEU A 167 -24.84 20.36 -8.52
CA LEU A 167 -25.98 20.12 -9.40
C LEU A 167 -25.61 19.17 -10.55
N VAL A 168 -24.45 19.39 -11.18
CA VAL A 168 -23.93 18.48 -12.21
C VAL A 168 -23.66 17.09 -11.66
N MET A 169 -23.16 16.97 -10.43
CA MET A 169 -23.00 15.67 -9.77
C MET A 169 -24.33 14.93 -9.63
N GLU A 170 -25.41 15.62 -9.22
CA GLU A 170 -26.75 15.01 -9.12
C GLU A 170 -27.29 14.53 -10.47
N GLU A 171 -27.05 15.30 -11.54
CA GLU A 171 -27.39 14.91 -12.92
C GLU A 171 -26.62 13.66 -13.34
N VAL A 172 -25.29 13.66 -13.17
CA VAL A 172 -24.42 12.50 -13.45
C VAL A 172 -24.90 11.27 -12.69
N MET A 173 -25.25 11.41 -11.41
CA MET A 173 -25.75 10.30 -10.59
C MET A 173 -27.09 9.76 -11.06
N THR A 174 -27.97 10.62 -11.57
CA THR A 174 -29.25 10.20 -12.15
C THR A 174 -29.01 9.40 -13.43
N GLU A 175 -28.15 9.91 -14.31
CA GLU A 175 -27.77 9.19 -15.54
C GLU A 175 -27.12 7.83 -15.24
N TRP A 176 -26.20 7.80 -14.28
CA TRP A 176 -25.52 6.57 -13.87
C TRP A 176 -26.43 5.57 -13.19
N ARG A 177 -27.46 6.03 -12.46
CA ARG A 177 -28.47 5.14 -11.91
C ARG A 177 -29.27 4.45 -13.03
N ASP A 178 -29.56 5.11 -14.14
CA ASP A 178 -30.32 4.49 -15.23
C ASP A 178 -29.43 3.75 -16.25
N ARG A 179 -28.14 4.07 -16.28
CA ARG A 179 -27.16 3.50 -17.20
C ARG A 179 -27.14 1.97 -17.11
N LYS A 180 -27.37 1.30 -18.25
CA LYS A 180 -27.37 -0.17 -18.41
C LYS A 180 -28.44 -0.95 -17.64
N ARG A 181 -29.33 -0.31 -16.87
CA ARG A 181 -30.50 -1.00 -16.28
C ARG A 181 -31.63 -1.30 -17.28
N GLY A 182 -31.54 -0.75 -18.51
CA GLY A 182 -32.59 -0.84 -19.53
C GLY A 182 -32.27 -1.64 -20.80
N LEU A 183 -31.08 -2.22 -21.00
CA LEU A 183 -30.77 -2.90 -22.28
C LEU A 183 -29.54 -3.83 -22.23
N ASP A 184 -29.65 -5.05 -21.68
CA ASP A 184 -28.75 -6.18 -22.01
C ASP A 184 -29.09 -7.56 -21.38
N VAL A 185 -30.32 -7.87 -20.98
CA VAL A 185 -30.64 -9.26 -20.54
C VAL A 185 -30.73 -10.26 -21.69
N SER A 186 -30.84 -9.83 -22.96
CA SER A 186 -30.67 -10.71 -24.13
C SER A 186 -30.46 -9.89 -25.39
N GLY A 187 -29.53 -10.31 -26.25
CA GLY A 187 -29.24 -9.70 -27.56
C GLY A 187 -30.36 -9.81 -28.60
N THR A 188 -31.62 -9.83 -28.18
CA THR A 188 -32.81 -9.90 -29.03
C THR A 188 -33.89 -8.97 -28.44
N GLY A 189 -33.70 -7.67 -28.56
CA GLY A 189 -34.66 -6.67 -28.08
C GLY A 189 -35.12 -5.79 -29.21
N VAL A 190 -36.29 -6.11 -29.79
CA VAL A 190 -37.08 -5.18 -30.61
C VAL A 190 -37.29 -3.90 -29.79
N PRO A 191 -37.17 -2.68 -30.34
CA PRO A 191 -37.48 -1.47 -29.61
C PRO A 191 -38.98 -1.48 -29.30
N ASN A 192 -39.35 -1.83 -28.07
CA ASN A 192 -40.72 -1.72 -27.60
C ASN A 192 -41.07 -0.23 -27.49
N SER A 193 -42.16 0.19 -28.14
CA SER A 193 -42.70 1.55 -28.15
C SER A 193 -43.33 2.01 -26.82
N GLY A 194 -42.89 1.46 -25.69
CA GLY A 194 -43.19 1.98 -24.35
C GLY A 194 -41.98 2.74 -23.86
N GLY A 195 -42.17 3.95 -23.32
CA GLY A 195 -41.08 4.76 -22.76
C GLY A 195 -40.21 3.98 -21.75
N PRO A 196 -39.00 4.47 -21.42
CA PRO A 196 -38.07 3.75 -20.55
C PRO A 196 -38.75 3.38 -19.23
N VAL A 197 -38.98 2.10 -19.00
CA VAL A 197 -39.49 1.59 -17.72
C VAL A 197 -38.32 1.58 -16.75
N THR A 198 -38.24 2.60 -15.90
CA THR A 198 -37.26 2.68 -14.81
C THR A 198 -37.66 1.67 -13.73
N ILE A 199 -36.93 0.56 -13.64
CA ILE A 199 -37.08 -0.41 -12.55
C ILE A 199 -36.58 0.27 -11.27
N PRO A 200 -37.33 0.24 -10.15
CA PRO A 200 -36.85 0.81 -8.89
C PRO A 200 -35.56 0.14 -8.42
N LEU A 201 -34.69 0.92 -7.78
CA LEU A 201 -33.43 0.43 -7.24
C LEU A 201 -33.65 -0.63 -6.17
N GLY A 202 -32.80 -1.65 -6.17
CA GLY A 202 -32.76 -2.62 -5.08
C GLY A 202 -32.21 -2.02 -3.78
N PRO A 203 -32.39 -2.71 -2.64
CA PRO A 203 -31.78 -2.26 -1.39
C PRO A 203 -30.25 -2.23 -1.50
N GLY A 204 -29.63 -1.20 -0.92
CA GLY A 204 -28.18 -1.00 -0.99
C GLY A 204 -27.68 -0.41 -2.31
N GLU A 205 -28.49 -0.31 -3.36
CA GLU A 205 -28.05 0.20 -4.66
C GLU A 205 -28.05 1.73 -4.69
N TRP A 206 -26.87 2.36 -4.78
CA TRP A 206 -26.71 3.81 -4.84
C TRP A 206 -27.16 4.60 -3.59
N ASP A 207 -27.20 3.95 -2.43
CA ASP A 207 -27.51 4.58 -1.14
C ASP A 207 -26.49 5.69 -0.77
N GLU A 208 -25.22 5.49 -1.10
CA GLU A 208 -24.09 6.36 -0.73
C GLU A 208 -23.35 6.87 -1.97
N GLY A 209 -24.11 7.31 -2.96
CA GLY A 209 -23.56 7.84 -4.21
C GLY A 209 -22.62 9.04 -4.01
N LEU A 210 -21.41 8.99 -4.59
CA LEU A 210 -20.40 10.03 -4.41
C LEU A 210 -20.58 11.25 -5.33
N GLY A 211 -21.37 11.15 -6.40
CA GLY A 211 -21.48 12.21 -7.42
C GLY A 211 -20.57 12.01 -8.63
N VAL A 212 -19.59 11.11 -8.53
CA VAL A 212 -18.62 10.74 -9.57
C VAL A 212 -18.52 9.21 -9.58
N PRO A 213 -18.42 8.55 -10.75
CA PRO A 213 -18.30 7.09 -10.81
C PRO A 213 -17.02 6.59 -10.14
N LEU A 214 -17.13 5.41 -9.51
CA LEU A 214 -16.06 4.74 -8.77
C LEU A 214 -15.77 3.35 -9.34
N CYS A 215 -14.48 3.02 -9.44
CA CYS A 215 -13.99 1.69 -9.80
C CYS A 215 -12.95 1.26 -8.77
N VAL A 216 -13.09 0.05 -8.22
CA VAL A 216 -12.10 -0.55 -7.32
C VAL A 216 -11.37 -1.67 -8.06
N VAL A 217 -10.04 -1.59 -8.05
CA VAL A 217 -9.16 -2.54 -8.74
C VAL A 217 -8.30 -3.23 -7.69
N CYS A 218 -8.55 -4.51 -7.44
CA CYS A 218 -7.71 -5.32 -6.57
C CYS A 218 -6.58 -5.96 -7.40
N GLN A 219 -5.36 -5.54 -7.13
CA GLN A 219 -4.14 -5.96 -7.83
C GLN A 219 -3.53 -7.19 -7.18
N GLY A 220 -2.75 -7.95 -7.95
CA GLY A 220 -1.98 -9.08 -7.43
C GLY A 220 -2.81 -10.33 -7.13
N ALA A 221 -3.87 -10.60 -7.90
CA ALA A 221 -4.75 -11.75 -7.65
C ALA A 221 -4.04 -13.13 -7.77
N ASP A 222 -2.84 -13.19 -8.36
CA ASP A 222 -1.93 -14.36 -8.26
C ASP A 222 -1.52 -14.69 -6.82
N LYS A 223 -1.55 -13.72 -5.90
CA LYS A 223 -1.24 -13.92 -4.48
C LYS A 223 -2.34 -14.71 -3.74
N ILE A 224 -3.53 -14.89 -4.32
CA ILE A 224 -4.60 -15.71 -3.73
C ILE A 224 -4.11 -17.15 -3.51
N GLU A 225 -3.43 -17.73 -4.50
CA GLU A 225 -2.87 -19.09 -4.40
C GLU A 225 -1.79 -19.17 -3.30
N LYS A 226 -1.04 -18.08 -3.10
CA LYS A 226 -0.05 -17.98 -2.03
C LYS A 226 -0.70 -17.94 -0.65
N LEU A 227 -1.77 -17.16 -0.48
CA LEU A 227 -2.53 -17.08 0.77
C LEU A 227 -3.12 -18.43 1.18
N GLU A 228 -3.65 -19.20 0.22
CA GLU A 228 -4.15 -20.56 0.47
C GLU A 228 -3.02 -21.52 0.93
N LYS A 229 -1.89 -21.52 0.22
CA LYS A 229 -0.79 -22.46 0.50
C LYS A 229 0.01 -22.12 1.75
N GLU A 230 0.33 -20.84 1.98
CA GLU A 230 1.23 -20.41 3.05
C GLU A 230 0.50 -20.07 4.34
N HIS A 231 -0.74 -19.56 4.25
CA HIS A 231 -1.50 -19.06 5.39
C HIS A 231 -2.74 -19.90 5.70
N GLY A 232 -2.99 -20.97 4.93
CA GLY A 232 -4.07 -21.92 5.20
C GLY A 232 -5.48 -21.36 4.97
N TRP A 233 -5.58 -20.25 4.24
CA TRP A 233 -6.86 -19.65 3.86
C TRP A 233 -7.66 -20.62 3.01
N ARG A 234 -8.98 -20.63 3.22
CA ARG A 234 -9.92 -21.46 2.48
C ARG A 234 -10.80 -20.59 1.60
N GLU A 235 -11.67 -21.25 0.84
CA GLU A 235 -12.67 -20.55 0.02
C GLU A 235 -13.59 -19.65 0.85
N GLU A 236 -13.74 -19.95 2.15
CA GLU A 236 -14.60 -19.19 3.06
C GLU A 236 -14.15 -17.74 3.23
N GLU A 237 -12.85 -17.54 3.40
CA GLU A 237 -12.24 -16.21 3.54
C GLU A 237 -12.33 -15.44 2.22
N PHE A 238 -12.12 -16.08 1.08
CA PHE A 238 -12.21 -15.44 -0.24
C PHE A 238 -13.66 -15.05 -0.59
N ASP A 239 -14.62 -15.93 -0.32
CA ASP A 239 -16.05 -15.65 -0.47
C ASP A 239 -16.49 -14.51 0.44
N PHE A 240 -16.04 -14.50 1.70
CA PHE A 240 -16.35 -13.42 2.64
C PHE A 240 -15.82 -12.08 2.14
N ILE A 241 -14.56 -12.02 1.69
CA ILE A 241 -13.97 -10.80 1.10
C ILE A 241 -14.82 -10.34 -0.09
N LEU A 242 -15.18 -11.25 -0.99
CA LEU A 242 -15.96 -10.92 -2.16
C LEU A 242 -17.37 -10.42 -1.80
N GLN A 243 -18.06 -11.07 -0.86
CA GLN A 243 -19.38 -10.65 -0.38
C GLN A 243 -19.32 -9.29 0.31
N PHE A 244 -18.30 -9.06 1.14
CA PHE A 244 -18.11 -7.81 1.87
C PHE A 244 -17.83 -6.64 0.91
N MET A 245 -16.86 -6.79 0.02
CA MET A 245 -16.50 -5.77 -0.97
C MET A 245 -17.68 -5.45 -1.90
N ARG A 246 -18.40 -6.47 -2.38
CA ARG A 246 -19.59 -6.26 -3.22
C ARG A 246 -20.70 -5.51 -2.48
N THR A 247 -20.93 -5.80 -1.20
CA THR A 247 -21.94 -5.12 -0.38
C THR A 247 -21.65 -3.63 -0.25
N ILE A 248 -20.43 -3.26 0.12
CA ILE A 248 -20.07 -1.84 0.33
C ILE A 248 -19.98 -1.08 -1.00
N LEU A 249 -19.48 -1.70 -2.06
CA LEU A 249 -19.36 -1.07 -3.37
C LEU A 249 -20.70 -0.87 -4.08
N LEU A 250 -21.68 -1.73 -3.80
CA LEU A 250 -23.06 -1.56 -4.29
C LEU A 250 -23.67 -0.23 -3.85
N LYS A 251 -23.37 0.22 -2.63
CA LYS A 251 -23.84 1.50 -2.07
C LYS A 251 -23.34 2.70 -2.85
N HIS A 252 -22.15 2.59 -3.44
CA HIS A 252 -21.55 3.63 -4.27
C HIS A 252 -21.85 3.47 -5.76
N GLY A 253 -22.54 2.41 -6.18
CA GLY A 253 -22.70 2.06 -7.60
C GLY A 253 -21.39 1.73 -8.30
N ALA A 254 -20.38 1.33 -7.53
CA ALA A 254 -19.02 1.14 -8.02
C ALA A 254 -18.86 -0.20 -8.77
N SER A 255 -17.80 -0.28 -9.57
CA SER A 255 -17.36 -1.54 -10.19
C SER A 255 -16.19 -2.15 -9.42
N LEU A 256 -16.06 -3.48 -9.47
CA LEU A 256 -14.98 -4.23 -8.85
C LEU A 256 -14.30 -5.13 -9.89
N ILE A 257 -12.97 -5.12 -9.93
CA ILE A 257 -12.19 -6.01 -10.81
C ILE A 257 -10.92 -6.49 -10.11
N TYR A 258 -10.62 -7.77 -10.27
CA TYR A 258 -9.34 -8.35 -9.85
C TYR A 258 -8.39 -8.42 -11.04
N THR A 259 -7.13 -8.12 -10.78
CA THR A 259 -6.10 -8.07 -11.81
C THR A 259 -4.87 -8.84 -11.37
N THR A 260 -4.37 -9.65 -12.31
CA THR A 260 -3.10 -10.37 -12.17
C THR A 260 -2.06 -9.68 -13.06
N PRO A 261 -0.83 -9.44 -12.57
CA PRO A 261 0.23 -8.89 -13.39
C PRO A 261 0.43 -9.71 -14.66
N PHE A 262 0.65 -9.02 -15.78
CA PHE A 262 0.94 -9.61 -17.09
C PHE A 262 -0.17 -10.47 -17.72
N LEU A 263 -1.30 -10.68 -17.04
CA LEU A 263 -2.44 -11.41 -17.59
C LEU A 263 -3.43 -10.43 -18.24
N ALA A 264 -3.83 -10.75 -19.48
CA ALA A 264 -4.87 -10.00 -20.17
C ALA A 264 -6.18 -10.08 -19.38
N ASN A 265 -6.82 -8.92 -19.19
CA ASN A 265 -8.05 -8.79 -18.42
C ASN A 265 -8.95 -7.71 -19.03
N SER A 266 -10.15 -7.55 -18.47
CA SER A 266 -11.16 -6.61 -18.97
C SER A 266 -11.01 -5.19 -18.40
N LEU A 267 -9.92 -4.87 -17.69
CA LEU A 267 -9.74 -3.58 -17.02
C LEU A 267 -9.84 -2.41 -18.00
N GLN A 268 -9.15 -2.50 -19.14
CA GLN A 268 -9.19 -1.45 -20.16
C GLN A 268 -10.62 -1.21 -20.65
N SER A 269 -11.34 -2.28 -21.01
CA SER A 269 -12.73 -2.19 -21.45
C SER A 269 -13.66 -1.64 -20.36
N LEU A 270 -13.41 -1.99 -19.10
CA LEU A 270 -14.18 -1.49 -17.95
C LEU A 270 -13.97 0.01 -17.78
N ILE A 271 -12.71 0.47 -17.72
CA ILE A 271 -12.36 1.90 -17.57
C ILE A 271 -12.90 2.71 -18.75
N HIS A 272 -12.70 2.23 -19.99
CA HIS A 272 -13.21 2.92 -21.17
C HIS A 272 -14.73 3.03 -21.15
N SER A 273 -15.43 1.93 -20.84
CA SER A 273 -16.89 1.95 -20.70
C SER A 273 -17.35 2.90 -19.59
N SER A 274 -16.62 2.99 -18.48
CA SER A 274 -16.95 3.88 -17.37
C SER A 274 -16.78 5.33 -17.76
N LEU A 275 -15.68 5.69 -18.44
CA LEU A 275 -15.41 7.03 -18.99
C LEU A 275 -16.28 7.40 -20.22
N GLY A 276 -17.22 6.54 -20.62
CA GLY A 276 -18.06 6.79 -21.80
C GLY A 276 -17.28 6.80 -23.12
N ILE A 277 -16.10 6.16 -23.15
CA ILE A 277 -15.30 5.99 -24.36
C ILE A 277 -15.84 4.75 -25.08
N HIS A 278 -16.36 4.97 -26.28
CA HIS A 278 -16.95 3.91 -27.09
C HIS A 278 -16.18 3.75 -28.40
N SER A 279 -15.77 2.51 -28.67
CA SER A 279 -15.18 2.15 -29.96
C SER A 279 -16.23 2.28 -31.06
N LEU A 280 -15.85 2.88 -32.19
CA LEU A 280 -16.72 3.03 -33.35
C LEU A 280 -16.82 1.73 -34.14
N LEU A 281 -15.86 0.83 -33.95
CA LEU A 281 -15.72 -0.42 -34.68
C LEU A 281 -16.22 -1.65 -33.91
N LYS A 282 -16.12 -1.62 -32.58
CA LYS A 282 -16.45 -2.78 -31.73
C LYS A 282 -17.28 -2.38 -30.52
N ARG A 283 -18.49 -2.93 -30.43
CA ARG A 283 -19.26 -2.87 -29.19
C ARG A 283 -18.60 -3.76 -28.14
N GLN A 284 -17.96 -3.16 -27.15
CA GLN A 284 -17.39 -3.88 -26.00
C GLN A 284 -18.52 -4.27 -25.04
N SER A 285 -18.73 -5.57 -24.84
CA SER A 285 -19.55 -6.10 -23.76
C SER A 285 -18.65 -6.56 -22.61
N LEU A 286 -19.00 -6.18 -21.39
CA LEU A 286 -18.31 -6.63 -20.19
C LEU A 286 -18.99 -7.92 -19.72
N LYS A 287 -18.24 -9.02 -19.67
CA LYS A 287 -18.73 -10.29 -19.13
C LYS A 287 -18.40 -10.35 -17.65
N HIS A 288 -19.41 -10.19 -16.80
CA HIS A 288 -19.26 -10.34 -15.35
C HIS A 288 -18.72 -11.73 -15.00
N ASN A 289 -17.97 -11.81 -13.91
CA ASN A 289 -17.47 -13.04 -13.34
C ASN A 289 -17.39 -12.91 -11.83
N VAL A 290 -18.07 -13.80 -11.12
CA VAL A 290 -18.02 -13.89 -9.65
C VAL A 290 -17.70 -15.32 -9.19
N ILE A 291 -17.29 -16.17 -10.14
CA ILE A 291 -17.07 -17.61 -9.92
C ILE A 291 -15.56 -17.89 -9.85
N ASP A 292 -14.80 -17.40 -10.83
CA ASP A 292 -13.34 -17.59 -10.79
C ASP A 292 -12.72 -16.56 -9.84
N ARG A 293 -12.28 -17.03 -8.66
CA ARG A 293 -11.75 -16.19 -7.57
C ARG A 293 -10.58 -15.28 -7.97
N ASP A 294 -9.78 -15.65 -8.96
CA ASP A 294 -8.65 -14.85 -9.47
C ASP A 294 -9.02 -13.90 -10.62
N LYS A 295 -10.25 -14.00 -11.15
CA LYS A 295 -10.73 -13.24 -12.32
C LYS A 295 -12.10 -12.61 -12.07
N ILE A 296 -12.29 -12.07 -10.87
CA ILE A 296 -13.52 -11.38 -10.51
C ILE A 296 -13.68 -10.11 -11.35
N LEU A 297 -14.88 -9.93 -11.89
CA LEU A 297 -15.34 -8.73 -12.56
C LEU A 297 -16.81 -8.49 -12.25
N VAL A 298 -17.08 -7.40 -11.55
CA VAL A 298 -18.41 -6.89 -11.24
C VAL A 298 -18.55 -5.51 -11.89
N PRO A 299 -19.20 -5.41 -13.06
CA PRO A 299 -19.49 -4.13 -13.68
C PRO A 299 -20.49 -3.32 -12.83
N ALA A 300 -20.44 -1.99 -12.95
CA ALA A 300 -21.42 -1.11 -12.32
C ALA A 300 -22.85 -1.48 -12.76
N ASN A 301 -23.81 -1.38 -11.84
CA ASN A 301 -25.24 -1.73 -12.02
C ASN A 301 -25.56 -3.20 -12.34
N TRP A 302 -24.59 -4.13 -12.28
CA TRP A 302 -24.86 -5.56 -12.46
C TRP A 302 -25.29 -6.25 -11.16
N ASP A 303 -24.74 -5.82 -10.03
CA ASP A 303 -24.87 -6.53 -8.75
C ASP A 303 -26.20 -6.24 -8.03
N SER A 304 -26.56 -7.06 -7.04
CA SER A 304 -27.69 -6.82 -6.12
C SER A 304 -27.58 -7.69 -4.88
N TRP A 305 -28.24 -7.34 -3.77
CA TRP A 305 -28.21 -8.13 -2.54
C TRP A 305 -28.59 -9.60 -2.75
N GLY A 306 -29.55 -9.88 -3.62
CA GLY A 306 -29.93 -11.26 -3.97
C GLY A 306 -28.77 -12.06 -4.56
N LYS A 307 -27.93 -11.45 -5.42
CA LYS A 307 -26.76 -12.12 -6.02
C LYS A 307 -25.62 -12.31 -5.01
N ILE A 308 -25.45 -11.35 -4.10
CA ILE A 308 -24.40 -11.41 -3.07
C ILE A 308 -24.72 -12.51 -2.04
N ARG A 309 -25.99 -12.62 -1.65
CA ARG A 309 -26.45 -13.57 -0.62
C ARG A 309 -26.27 -15.04 -1.01
N ILE A 310 -26.31 -15.34 -2.31
CA ILE A 310 -26.24 -16.72 -2.82
C ILE A 310 -24.83 -17.29 -2.82
N ILE A 311 -23.78 -16.46 -2.74
CA ILE A 311 -22.39 -16.97 -2.73
C ILE A 311 -22.19 -17.92 -1.55
N ARG A 312 -22.55 -17.45 -0.35
CA ARG A 312 -22.40 -18.21 0.88
C ARG A 312 -23.46 -17.80 1.90
N GLU A 313 -24.03 -18.79 2.58
CA GLU A 313 -24.99 -18.58 3.66
C GLU A 313 -24.33 -18.00 4.92
N GLY A 314 -25.11 -17.28 5.73
CA GLY A 314 -24.64 -16.71 7.01
C GLY A 314 -23.99 -15.33 6.91
N PHE A 315 -23.88 -14.73 5.72
CA PHE A 315 -23.37 -13.37 5.56
C PHE A 315 -24.47 -12.32 5.81
N ASP A 316 -24.26 -11.45 6.80
CA ASP A 316 -25.17 -10.37 7.16
C ASP A 316 -24.96 -9.12 6.28
N ILE A 317 -25.57 -9.14 5.10
CA ILE A 317 -25.53 -8.04 4.13
C ILE A 317 -26.10 -6.74 4.71
N GLU A 318 -27.17 -6.83 5.49
CA GLU A 318 -27.87 -5.66 6.04
C GLU A 318 -27.05 -4.99 7.12
N GLY A 319 -26.49 -5.77 8.05
CA GLY A 319 -25.56 -5.28 9.07
C GLY A 319 -24.34 -4.62 8.45
N VAL A 320 -23.67 -5.29 7.50
CA VAL A 320 -22.48 -4.73 6.81
C VAL A 320 -22.83 -3.45 6.05
N GLY A 321 -23.95 -3.44 5.33
CA GLY A 321 -24.42 -2.26 4.60
C GLY A 321 -24.69 -1.06 5.51
N ASN A 322 -25.34 -1.29 6.65
CA ASN A 322 -25.64 -0.24 7.64
C ASN A 322 -24.38 0.27 8.35
N ALA A 323 -23.51 -0.65 8.79
CA ALA A 323 -22.24 -0.32 9.42
C ALA A 323 -21.37 0.53 8.50
N TRP A 324 -21.33 0.20 7.20
CA TRP A 324 -20.58 1.00 6.21
C TRP A 324 -21.13 2.42 6.05
N SER A 325 -22.46 2.60 6.05
CA SER A 325 -23.06 3.93 5.99
C SER A 325 -22.68 4.80 7.17
N ILE A 326 -22.55 4.21 8.37
CA ILE A 326 -22.13 4.94 9.58
C ILE A 326 -20.63 5.27 9.46
N GLU A 327 -19.82 4.27 9.11
CA GLU A 327 -18.36 4.34 9.03
C GLU A 327 -17.87 5.51 8.15
N ILE A 328 -18.50 5.76 7.00
CA ILE A 328 -17.99 6.76 6.04
C ILE A 328 -18.40 8.22 6.33
N GLN A 329 -19.17 8.48 7.41
CA GLN A 329 -19.63 9.85 7.70
C GLN A 329 -18.58 10.71 8.39
N ASP A 330 -17.64 10.11 9.12
CA ASP A 330 -16.62 10.85 9.84
C ASP A 330 -15.61 11.54 8.90
N PRO A 331 -15.03 12.68 9.31
CA PRO A 331 -14.01 13.36 8.52
C PRO A 331 -12.71 12.54 8.39
N PRO A 332 -11.89 12.79 7.37
CA PRO A 332 -10.60 12.12 7.21
C PRO A 332 -9.68 12.40 8.40
N GLY A 333 -8.98 11.38 8.89
CA GLY A 333 -8.03 11.48 10.00
C GLY A 333 -8.65 11.37 11.41
N THR A 334 -9.95 11.08 11.54
CA THR A 334 -10.51 10.67 12.83
C THR A 334 -9.96 9.31 13.24
N ALA A 335 -9.30 9.29 14.40
CA ALA A 335 -8.78 8.07 15.03
C ALA A 335 -9.91 7.06 15.27
N ASP A 336 -9.56 5.77 15.19
CA ASP A 336 -10.50 4.71 15.52
C ASP A 336 -10.78 4.67 17.02
N PRO A 337 -11.98 4.24 17.45
CA PRO A 337 -12.30 4.08 18.87
C PRO A 337 -11.30 3.21 19.65
N GLU A 338 -10.67 2.25 18.97
CA GLU A 338 -9.64 1.38 19.55
C GLU A 338 -8.37 2.14 20.03
N GLU A 339 -8.01 3.28 19.42
CA GLU A 339 -6.89 4.11 19.90
C GLU A 339 -7.23 4.84 21.21
N ASN A 340 -8.52 5.06 21.49
CA ASN A 340 -9.00 5.74 22.69
C ASN A 340 -9.39 4.79 23.84
N GLY A 341 -9.18 3.48 23.68
CA GLY A 341 -9.46 2.49 24.73
C GLY A 341 -10.95 2.19 24.96
N GLU A 342 -11.83 2.70 24.09
CA GLU A 342 -13.23 2.30 24.05
C GLU A 342 -13.37 1.18 23.02
N THR A 343 -13.58 -0.06 23.48
CA THR A 343 -13.95 -1.16 22.58
C THR A 343 -15.25 -0.77 21.89
N PRO A 344 -15.27 -0.63 20.54
CA PRO A 344 -16.52 -0.37 19.85
C PRO A 344 -17.50 -1.49 20.19
N GLU A 345 -18.77 -1.15 20.44
CA GLU A 345 -19.80 -2.18 20.63
C GLU A 345 -19.75 -3.13 19.41
N ASP A 346 -19.50 -4.42 19.69
CA ASP A 346 -19.34 -5.48 18.70
C ASP A 346 -20.45 -5.37 17.64
N GLY A 347 -20.05 -5.07 16.40
CA GLY A 347 -20.97 -5.03 15.24
C GLY A 347 -21.39 -3.65 14.73
N THR A 348 -20.87 -2.54 15.28
CA THR A 348 -21.18 -1.19 14.76
C THR A 348 -20.28 -0.72 13.62
N SER A 349 -19.00 -1.13 13.61
CA SER A 349 -18.02 -0.72 12.60
C SER A 349 -17.83 -1.79 11.51
N ALA A 350 -17.92 -1.36 10.25
CA ALA A 350 -17.69 -2.23 9.11
C ALA A 350 -16.22 -2.68 9.03
N VAL A 351 -15.28 -1.80 9.38
CA VAL A 351 -13.84 -2.12 9.42
C VAL A 351 -13.58 -3.21 10.45
N VAL A 352 -14.15 -3.07 11.66
CA VAL A 352 -13.97 -4.05 12.74
C VAL A 352 -14.54 -5.41 12.34
N ILE A 353 -15.76 -5.46 11.79
CA ILE A 353 -16.37 -6.73 11.33
C ILE A 353 -15.48 -7.42 10.29
N TYR A 354 -14.91 -6.65 9.37
CA TYR A 354 -14.03 -7.17 8.33
C TYR A 354 -12.71 -7.69 8.90
N GLU A 355 -12.00 -6.89 9.70
CA GLU A 355 -10.68 -7.23 10.25
C GLU A 355 -10.72 -8.32 11.32
N GLN A 356 -11.85 -8.46 12.03
CA GLN A 356 -12.08 -9.59 12.94
C GLN A 356 -12.11 -10.93 12.20
N THR A 357 -12.69 -10.93 10.99
CA THR A 357 -12.86 -12.12 10.13
C THR A 357 -11.61 -12.37 9.28
N ILE A 358 -11.07 -11.31 8.66
CA ILE A 358 -9.91 -11.36 7.78
C ILE A 358 -8.71 -10.77 8.53
N ARG A 359 -7.95 -11.63 9.19
CA ARG A 359 -6.81 -11.26 10.02
C ARG A 359 -5.50 -11.25 9.25
N ASP A 360 -4.56 -10.42 9.69
CA ASP A 360 -3.19 -10.42 9.19
C ASP A 360 -2.46 -11.71 9.62
N PRO A 361 -2.06 -12.59 8.69
CA PRO A 361 -1.36 -13.82 9.02
C PRO A 361 -0.02 -13.59 9.74
N LYS A 362 0.62 -12.42 9.54
CA LYS A 362 1.85 -12.07 10.27
C LYS A 362 1.57 -11.82 11.74
N ARG A 363 0.44 -11.17 12.07
CA ARG A 363 0.01 -10.97 13.47
C ARG A 363 -0.24 -12.30 14.16
N ASP A 364 -0.90 -13.25 13.49
CA ASP A 364 -1.13 -14.59 14.06
C ASP A 364 0.16 -15.40 14.25
N SER A 365 1.10 -15.33 13.30
CA SER A 365 2.42 -15.96 13.46
C SER A 365 3.23 -15.37 14.62
N SER A 366 3.12 -14.05 14.83
CA SER A 366 3.75 -13.36 15.96
C SER A 366 3.07 -13.71 17.28
N ALA A 367 1.77 -13.99 17.30
CA ALA A 367 1.04 -14.47 18.49
C ALA A 367 1.38 -15.94 18.82
N ALA A 368 1.56 -16.79 17.81
CA ALA A 368 2.04 -18.17 18.01
C ALA A 368 3.51 -18.24 18.48
N HIS A 369 4.33 -17.24 18.14
CA HIS A 369 5.68 -17.03 18.70
C HIS A 369 5.72 -16.10 19.91
N ALA A 370 4.59 -15.50 20.33
CA ALA A 370 4.53 -14.65 21.51
C ALA A 370 4.68 -15.45 22.82
N ASN A 371 4.49 -16.77 22.78
CA ASN A 371 4.86 -17.63 23.89
C ASN A 371 6.38 -17.91 24.00
N SER A 372 7.20 -17.42 23.06
CA SER A 372 8.66 -17.56 23.13
C SER A 372 9.46 -16.26 22.94
N GLN A 373 8.89 -15.20 22.35
CA GLN A 373 9.54 -13.89 22.24
C GLN A 373 8.51 -12.74 22.22
N ALA A 374 7.95 -12.42 23.37
CA ALA A 374 7.31 -11.13 23.61
C ALA A 374 8.39 -10.02 23.63
N ASN A 375 8.76 -9.49 22.46
CA ASN A 375 9.29 -8.12 22.21
C ASN A 375 9.90 -7.98 20.80
N GLY A 376 9.09 -8.23 19.77
CA GLY A 376 9.54 -8.10 18.37
C GLY A 376 9.37 -6.72 17.75
N ASN A 377 8.27 -6.00 18.04
CA ASN A 377 7.95 -4.72 17.37
C ASN A 377 7.49 -3.62 18.35
N LYS A 378 8.10 -3.56 19.53
CA LYS A 378 8.15 -2.35 20.37
C LYS A 378 9.61 -2.15 20.75
N ILE A 379 10.37 -1.37 19.95
CA ILE A 379 11.68 -0.84 20.38
C ILE A 379 11.43 0.38 21.27
N GLU A 380 10.52 0.24 22.21
CA GLU A 380 10.39 1.15 23.34
C GLU A 380 10.50 0.25 24.55
N ILE A 381 11.75 0.13 25.01
CA ILE A 381 11.99 -0.35 26.35
C ILE A 381 11.40 0.74 27.24
N GLU A 382 10.27 0.47 27.87
CA GLU A 382 9.81 1.31 28.98
C GLU A 382 10.91 1.30 30.03
N THR A 383 11.70 2.37 30.04
CA THR A 383 12.73 2.57 31.05
C THR A 383 12.03 2.85 32.36
N GLU A 384 12.36 2.08 33.39
CA GLU A 384 11.94 2.42 34.75
C GLU A 384 12.38 3.86 35.07
N ASP A 385 11.49 4.64 35.68
CA ASP A 385 11.83 6.01 36.08
C ASP A 385 13.10 6.01 36.95
N MET A 386 13.97 6.97 36.69
CA MET A 386 15.31 6.98 37.27
C MET A 386 15.24 7.10 38.80
N GLN A 387 14.24 7.83 39.31
CA GLN A 387 14.03 7.98 40.75
C GLN A 387 13.49 6.70 41.40
N THR A 388 12.60 5.96 40.72
CA THR A 388 12.11 4.68 41.24
C THR A 388 13.20 3.60 41.26
N PHE A 389 14.05 3.56 40.23
CA PHE A 389 15.19 2.65 40.20
C PHE A 389 16.20 2.98 41.31
N LEU A 390 16.57 4.26 41.46
CA LEU A 390 17.53 4.69 42.47
C LEU A 390 16.99 4.49 43.90
N ALA A 391 15.70 4.70 44.13
CA ALA A 391 15.07 4.44 45.42
C ALA A 391 15.16 2.96 45.81
N LYS A 392 14.89 2.04 44.86
CA LYS A 392 15.05 0.59 45.08
C LYS A 392 16.51 0.21 45.38
N GLN A 393 17.47 0.79 44.66
CA GLN A 393 18.89 0.52 44.90
C GLN A 393 19.39 1.08 46.23
N LEU A 394 18.84 2.21 46.68
CA LEU A 394 19.16 2.79 47.99
C LEU A 394 18.70 1.85 49.12
N GLU A 395 17.50 1.27 49.01
CA GLU A 395 17.00 0.31 49.99
C GLU A 395 17.90 -0.93 50.08
N VAL A 396 18.35 -1.46 48.94
CA VAL A 396 19.30 -2.59 48.89
C VAL A 396 20.63 -2.21 49.54
N LEU A 397 21.16 -1.01 49.28
CA LEU A 397 22.40 -0.53 49.91
C LEU A 397 22.27 -0.35 51.43
N GLU A 398 21.12 0.10 51.91
CA GLU A 398 20.84 0.20 53.34
C GLU A 398 20.78 -1.18 54.01
N GLN A 399 20.19 -2.17 53.34
CA GLN A 399 20.18 -3.56 53.81
C GLN A 399 21.59 -4.14 53.88
N LEU A 400 22.38 -4.01 52.81
CA LEU A 400 23.76 -4.48 52.77
C LEU A 400 24.64 -3.77 53.82
N LYS A 401 24.45 -2.47 54.02
CA LYS A 401 25.16 -1.73 55.07
C LYS A 401 24.80 -2.23 56.47
N ALA A 402 23.53 -2.54 56.71
CA ALA A 402 23.09 -3.09 57.99
C ALA A 402 23.62 -4.52 58.22
N GLU A 403 23.73 -5.33 57.18
CA GLU A 403 24.38 -6.64 57.23
C GLU A 403 25.89 -6.52 57.51
N ASP A 404 26.59 -5.63 56.80
CA ASP A 404 28.01 -5.36 57.04
C ASP A 404 28.27 -4.82 58.46
N GLU A 405 27.38 -3.97 58.99
CA GLU A 405 27.50 -3.44 60.35
C GLU A 405 27.23 -4.53 61.40
N LYS A 406 26.28 -5.44 61.15
CA LYS A 406 26.06 -6.63 61.98
C LYS A 406 27.25 -7.58 61.94
N ASP A 407 27.82 -7.83 60.76
CA ASP A 407 29.02 -8.66 60.59
C ASP A 407 30.24 -8.04 61.25
N ARG A 408 30.37 -6.72 61.18
CA ARG A 408 31.46 -5.98 61.83
C ARG A 408 31.30 -5.91 63.34
N ALA A 409 30.07 -5.85 63.83
CA ALA A 409 29.75 -5.95 65.26
C ALA A 409 30.00 -7.37 65.79
N ALA A 410 29.65 -8.41 65.01
CA ALA A 410 29.95 -9.81 65.33
C ALA A 410 31.46 -10.10 65.35
N LYS A 411 32.25 -9.38 64.53
CA LYS A 411 33.73 -9.47 64.50
C LYS A 411 34.43 -8.65 65.60
N LYS A 412 33.72 -7.85 66.39
CA LYS A 412 34.31 -7.07 67.50
C LYS A 412 33.96 -7.70 68.86
N ILE A 413 34.89 -8.52 69.38
CA ILE A 413 35.37 -8.65 70.79
C ILE A 413 35.80 -10.12 71.10
N PRO A 414 36.95 -10.41 71.77
CA PRO A 414 38.20 -9.66 71.89
C PRO A 414 39.47 -10.45 71.51
N LYS A 415 40.54 -9.72 71.20
CA LYS A 415 41.94 -10.22 71.21
C LYS A 415 42.34 -10.56 72.65
N GLN A 416 42.71 -11.81 72.91
CA GLN A 416 43.68 -12.14 73.95
C GLN A 416 44.65 -13.20 73.41
N LEU A 417 45.94 -12.91 73.61
CA LEU A 417 47.17 -13.68 73.35
C LEU A 417 47.94 -13.43 72.01
N GLU A 418 49.12 -12.82 72.24
CA GLU A 418 50.42 -12.93 71.53
C GLU A 418 50.74 -12.05 70.31
N MET A 419 51.16 -10.81 70.63
CA MET A 419 52.50 -10.23 70.40
C MET A 419 53.51 -10.97 69.49
N SER A 420 53.72 -10.47 68.25
CA SER A 420 55.01 -9.99 67.70
C SER A 420 54.90 -9.55 66.22
N PRO A 421 55.74 -8.61 65.73
CA PRO A 421 55.44 -7.81 64.54
C PRO A 421 56.21 -8.22 63.27
N ASN A 422 55.65 -7.85 62.12
CA ASN A 422 56.20 -7.80 60.75
C ASN A 422 56.31 -9.12 59.96
N LEU A 423 55.32 -9.36 59.09
CA LEU A 423 55.48 -9.50 57.62
C LEU A 423 54.12 -9.83 56.95
N ASP A 424 53.77 -9.00 55.97
CA ASP A 424 52.86 -9.20 54.83
C ASP A 424 51.35 -9.41 55.04
N GLU A 425 50.68 -8.27 55.27
CA GLU A 425 49.24 -8.04 55.05
C GLU A 425 48.90 -8.00 53.54
N SER A 426 49.14 -9.10 52.83
CA SER A 426 48.73 -9.28 51.42
C SER A 426 48.29 -10.71 51.08
N GLY A 427 48.43 -11.67 52.01
CA GLY A 427 48.09 -13.07 51.77
C GLY A 427 46.64 -13.48 52.07
N ARG A 428 45.87 -12.67 52.81
CA ARG A 428 44.55 -13.11 53.35
C ARG A 428 43.36 -12.97 52.39
N VAL A 429 43.52 -12.27 51.26
CA VAL A 429 42.45 -12.14 50.24
C VAL A 429 42.48 -13.26 49.20
N ASN A 430 43.54 -14.09 49.17
CA ASN A 430 43.72 -15.14 48.16
C ASN A 430 43.13 -16.50 48.52
N GLU A 431 42.61 -16.70 49.75
CA GLU A 431 42.11 -18.01 50.20
C GLU A 431 40.58 -18.20 50.01
N HIS A 432 39.84 -17.17 49.57
CA HIS A 432 38.37 -17.23 49.44
C HIS A 432 37.84 -17.08 48.01
N ILE A 433 38.71 -16.90 47.02
CA ILE A 433 38.32 -16.77 45.61
C ILE A 433 38.81 -18.03 44.89
N GLY A 434 37.88 -18.84 44.38
CA GLY A 434 38.22 -20.00 43.55
C GLY A 434 38.95 -19.57 42.27
N PRO A 435 39.72 -20.47 41.62
CA PRO A 435 40.56 -20.12 40.48
C PRO A 435 39.73 -19.48 39.36
N VAL A 436 40.14 -18.28 38.93
CA VAL A 436 39.45 -17.51 37.89
C VAL A 436 39.82 -18.10 36.53
N GLN A 437 38.89 -18.86 35.95
CA GLN A 437 39.04 -19.48 34.63
C GLN A 437 38.29 -18.68 33.57
N PHE A 438 38.99 -18.32 32.49
CA PHE A 438 38.38 -17.66 31.34
C PHE A 438 38.28 -18.64 30.17
N ASN A 439 37.14 -18.65 29.47
CA ASN A 439 36.95 -19.44 28.26
C ASN A 439 37.22 -18.56 27.03
N MET A 440 38.36 -18.74 26.38
CA MET A 440 38.68 -18.10 25.11
C MET A 440 38.65 -19.13 23.99
N GLY A 441 37.57 -19.12 23.20
CA GLY A 441 37.48 -19.94 21.99
C GLY A 441 37.38 -21.45 22.24
N GLY A 442 36.84 -21.88 23.38
CA GLY A 442 36.65 -23.31 23.72
C GLY A 442 37.79 -23.93 24.52
N ILE A 443 38.81 -23.14 24.88
CA ILE A 443 39.93 -23.56 25.74
C ILE A 443 39.77 -22.85 27.09
N GLN A 444 39.74 -23.63 28.17
CA GLN A 444 39.77 -23.11 29.53
C GLN A 444 41.19 -22.67 29.87
N VAL A 445 41.35 -21.38 30.17
CA VAL A 445 42.65 -20.80 30.51
C VAL A 445 42.60 -20.29 31.95
N ASP A 446 43.53 -20.75 32.76
CA ASP A 446 43.75 -20.28 34.13
C ASP A 446 44.52 -18.95 34.11
N ALA A 447 43.91 -17.91 34.70
CA ALA A 447 44.48 -16.57 34.73
C ALA A 447 45.82 -16.53 35.50
N ASP A 448 45.96 -17.36 36.54
CA ASP A 448 47.16 -17.39 37.37
C ASP A 448 48.36 -18.01 36.63
N ASP A 449 48.12 -18.99 35.76
CA ASP A 449 49.16 -19.58 34.91
C ASP A 449 49.65 -18.59 33.84
N MET A 450 48.72 -17.79 33.26
CA MET A 450 49.09 -16.72 32.34
C MET A 450 49.88 -15.60 33.02
N LEU A 451 49.46 -15.16 34.20
CA LEU A 451 50.17 -14.13 34.99
C LEU A 451 51.57 -14.60 35.38
N ARG A 452 51.72 -15.87 35.79
CA ARG A 452 53.01 -16.46 36.13
C ARG A 452 53.92 -16.52 34.90
N LYS A 453 53.41 -16.96 33.75
CA LYS A 453 54.16 -16.95 32.47
C LYS A 453 54.51 -15.55 32.01
N LEU A 454 53.64 -14.55 32.23
CA LEU A 454 53.92 -13.15 31.88
C LEU A 454 55.04 -12.59 32.75
N LYS A 455 54.99 -12.88 34.06
CA LYS A 455 55.99 -12.44 35.04
C LYS A 455 57.36 -13.07 34.81
N GLU A 456 57.38 -14.36 34.42
CA GLU A 456 58.61 -15.06 34.01
C GLU A 456 59.18 -14.50 32.70
N ARG A 457 58.31 -14.03 31.80
CA ARG A 457 58.69 -13.38 30.54
C ARG A 457 59.20 -11.94 30.74
N GLU A 458 58.66 -11.22 31.72
CA GLU A 458 59.17 -9.90 32.10
C GLU A 458 60.49 -9.98 32.89
N ALA A 459 60.66 -11.01 33.74
CA ALA A 459 61.91 -11.22 34.49
C ALA A 459 63.12 -11.49 33.57
N ASN A 460 62.90 -12.02 32.37
CA ASN A 460 63.94 -12.26 31.37
C ASN A 460 64.18 -11.06 30.42
N ARG A 461 63.57 -9.90 30.66
CA ARG A 461 63.63 -8.75 29.75
C ARG A 461 64.60 -7.68 30.26
N THR A 462 65.90 -7.84 29.95
CA THR A 462 66.90 -6.77 30.14
C THR A 462 66.62 -5.55 29.25
N PRO A 463 66.78 -4.30 29.71
CA PRO A 463 66.41 -3.13 28.94
C PRO A 463 67.56 -2.73 28.00
N LYS A 464 67.34 -2.77 26.68
CA LYS A 464 68.22 -2.09 25.72
C LYS A 464 67.40 -1.09 24.91
N ARG A 465 67.78 0.18 25.06
CA ARG A 465 67.30 1.33 24.31
C ARG A 465 68.09 1.45 22.99
N GLU A 466 67.40 1.99 21.98
CA GLU A 466 67.87 2.59 20.72
C GLU A 466 67.71 1.79 19.39
N THR A 467 66.66 2.23 18.67
CA THR A 467 66.56 2.62 17.24
C THR A 467 66.86 1.64 16.09
N LEU A 468 65.76 1.37 15.36
CA LEU A 468 65.54 1.36 13.90
C LEU A 468 66.51 0.60 12.98
N SER A 469 66.03 -0.54 12.46
CA SER A 469 66.17 -0.90 11.04
C SER A 469 65.11 -1.94 10.65
N SER A 470 64.26 -1.60 9.68
CA SER A 470 63.29 -2.50 9.06
C SER A 470 63.99 -3.47 8.10
N SER A 471 63.71 -4.77 8.22
CA SER A 471 64.14 -5.77 7.22
C SER A 471 62.91 -6.45 6.60
N ALA A 472 62.67 -6.14 5.32
CA ALA A 472 61.58 -6.61 4.46
C ALA A 472 61.59 -8.13 4.13
N ALA A 473 62.26 -8.94 4.93
CA ALA A 473 62.34 -10.38 4.75
C ALA A 473 61.19 -11.14 5.45
N ASP A 474 60.67 -10.62 6.55
CA ASP A 474 59.62 -11.29 7.35
C ASP A 474 58.22 -11.19 6.72
N GLU A 475 57.91 -10.09 6.02
CA GLU A 475 56.61 -9.94 5.34
C GLU A 475 56.42 -10.92 4.17
N LYS A 476 57.51 -11.34 3.52
CA LYS A 476 57.46 -12.34 2.44
C LYS A 476 57.18 -13.75 2.97
N ALA A 477 57.78 -14.13 4.10
CA ALA A 477 57.54 -15.42 4.73
C ALA A 477 56.09 -15.52 5.25
N HIS A 478 55.55 -14.42 5.80
CA HIS A 478 54.18 -14.38 6.29
C HIS A 478 53.14 -14.46 5.15
N ASN A 479 53.35 -13.73 4.05
CA ASN A 479 52.49 -13.81 2.87
C ASN A 479 52.53 -15.18 2.19
N GLN A 480 53.69 -15.85 2.19
CA GLN A 480 53.82 -17.20 1.62
C GLN A 480 53.11 -18.28 2.47
N ALA A 481 53.10 -18.12 3.80
CA ALA A 481 52.36 -19.00 4.69
C ALA A 481 50.84 -18.86 4.52
N LEU A 482 50.34 -17.63 4.35
CA LEU A 482 48.92 -17.37 4.07
C LEU A 482 48.51 -17.90 2.69
N ALA A 483 49.34 -17.73 1.66
CA ALA A 483 49.07 -18.28 0.32
C ALA A 483 48.96 -19.82 0.32
N ASN A 484 49.82 -20.50 1.07
CA ASN A 484 49.76 -21.96 1.23
C ASN A 484 48.51 -22.42 2.01
N PHE A 485 48.07 -21.62 2.98
CA PHE A 485 46.84 -21.89 3.73
C PHE A 485 45.59 -21.80 2.84
N PHE A 486 45.47 -20.76 2.01
CA PHE A 486 44.34 -20.64 1.07
C PHE A 486 44.39 -21.67 -0.06
N ALA A 487 45.58 -22.07 -0.52
CA ALA A 487 45.73 -23.14 -1.51
C ALA A 487 45.29 -24.51 -0.98
N GLY A 488 45.42 -24.76 0.33
CA GLY A 488 44.91 -25.95 1.00
C GLY A 488 43.38 -26.00 1.10
N LEU A 489 42.72 -24.84 1.18
CA LEU A 489 41.26 -24.75 1.25
C LEU A 489 40.56 -25.03 -0.10
N VAL A 490 41.24 -24.75 -1.22
CA VAL A 490 40.69 -24.89 -2.58
C VAL A 490 40.87 -26.32 -3.13
N LYS A 491 41.78 -27.13 -2.56
CA LYS A 491 41.98 -28.54 -2.96
C LYS A 491 41.26 -29.52 -2.04
N LYS A 492 39.93 -29.51 -2.07
CA LYS A 492 39.11 -30.66 -1.64
C LYS A 492 38.22 -31.12 -2.81
N PRO A 493 38.64 -32.12 -3.61
CA PRO A 493 37.75 -32.77 -4.57
C PRO A 493 36.84 -33.77 -3.88
N GLY A 494 35.63 -33.88 -4.42
CA GLY A 494 34.58 -34.81 -4.01
C GLY A 494 34.99 -36.27 -4.02
N HIS A 495 34.24 -37.02 -3.22
CA HIS A 495 34.40 -38.40 -2.81
C HIS A 495 34.07 -39.40 -3.94
N ALA A 496 34.95 -40.38 -4.21
CA ALA A 496 34.59 -41.63 -4.89
C ALA A 496 35.55 -42.80 -4.54
N GLY A 497 35.12 -43.67 -3.60
CA GLY A 497 35.00 -45.15 -3.71
C GLY A 497 36.22 -46.09 -3.78
N HIS A 498 36.20 -47.15 -2.95
CA HIS A 498 36.38 -48.61 -3.23
C HIS A 498 36.92 -49.33 -1.97
N GLY A 499 36.51 -50.53 -1.54
CA GLY A 499 35.59 -51.54 -2.06
C GLY A 499 35.46 -52.74 -1.09
N GLY A 500 34.54 -53.66 -1.37
CA GLY A 500 34.40 -54.94 -0.66
C GLY A 500 33.16 -55.74 -1.10
N SER A 501 33.34 -56.72 -1.99
CA SER A 501 32.42 -57.85 -2.28
C SER A 501 32.65 -59.01 -1.28
N PRO A 502 31.89 -60.15 -1.23
CA PRO A 502 30.94 -60.71 -2.22
C PRO A 502 29.65 -61.40 -1.68
N ARG A 503 28.60 -61.57 -2.52
CA ARG A 503 27.94 -62.89 -2.81
C ARG A 503 26.69 -62.83 -3.73
N SER A 504 26.64 -63.82 -4.64
CA SER A 504 25.51 -64.54 -5.29
C SER A 504 24.44 -63.82 -6.12
N SER A 505 24.46 -64.15 -7.42
CA SER A 505 23.40 -64.06 -8.46
C SER A 505 22.27 -65.12 -8.24
N PRO A 506 21.31 -65.35 -9.17
CA PRO A 506 20.65 -64.49 -10.18
C PRO A 506 19.10 -64.65 -10.22
N ALA A 507 18.34 -63.75 -10.89
CA ALA A 507 17.18 -64.12 -11.74
C ALA A 507 16.64 -62.91 -12.54
N PRO A 508 16.06 -63.12 -13.74
CA PRO A 508 15.80 -62.08 -14.75
C PRO A 508 14.30 -61.71 -14.86
N GLY A 509 13.98 -60.62 -15.58
CA GLY A 509 12.63 -60.43 -16.11
C GLY A 509 12.27 -59.00 -16.50
N SER A 510 12.61 -58.63 -17.73
CA SER A 510 12.01 -57.51 -18.47
C SER A 510 10.97 -58.03 -19.47
N SER A 511 9.78 -57.43 -19.49
CA SER A 511 8.91 -57.28 -20.67
C SER A 511 7.82 -56.27 -20.29
N SER A 512 7.75 -55.08 -20.88
CA SER A 512 7.16 -54.79 -22.20
C SER A 512 5.81 -55.48 -22.42
N THR A 513 4.74 -54.81 -22.00
CA THR A 513 3.54 -54.46 -22.79
C THR A 513 2.79 -53.36 -22.05
#